data_AF-A0A1F7WFK6-F1
#
_entry.id   AF-A0A1F7WFK6-F1
#
_cell.length_a   1.000
_cell.length_b   1.000
_cell.length_c   1.000
_cell.angle_alpha   90.00
_cell.angle_beta   90.00
_cell.angle_gamma   90.00
#
_symmetry.space_group_name_H-M   'P 1'
#
loop_
_entity.id
_entity.type
_entity.pdbx_description
1 polymer ?
#
loop_
_entity_poly.entity_id
_entity_poly.type
_entity_poly.pdbx_seq_one_letter_code
_entity_poly.pdbx_strand_id
1 'polypeptide(L)'
;MNKQTKILIFVLLILVLVVVSYLIVNNNFSPRNIVGNDRDVHGCIGSAGYSWCEAKNKCLRPWEEKCETADAPSGNVFTEAEAKTIAEKSCIKGGEALGPGTYNENFKTWWFDANLNATRPGCNPACVVSEETKTAEINWRCTGLKQ
;
A
#
# COMPACT_ATOMS: atom_id res chain seq x y z
N MET A 1 14.10 -47.61 68.35
CA MET A 1 14.83 -46.91 67.28
C MET A 1 15.86 -45.98 67.90
N ASN A 2 17.16 -46.20 67.65
CA ASN A 2 18.22 -45.44 68.30
C ASN A 2 18.26 -43.98 67.76
N LYS A 3 18.88 -43.07 68.52
CA LYS A 3 18.97 -41.64 68.17
C LYS A 3 19.62 -41.43 66.79
N GLN A 4 20.60 -42.27 66.44
CA GLN A 4 21.31 -42.21 65.16
C GLN A 4 20.43 -42.62 63.98
N THR A 5 19.63 -43.67 64.12
CA THR A 5 18.66 -44.15 63.12
C THR A 5 17.58 -43.10 62.89
N LYS A 6 17.14 -42.39 63.94
CA LYS A 6 16.18 -41.27 63.80
C LYS A 6 16.77 -40.11 62.98
N ILE A 7 18.03 -39.76 63.22
CA ILE A 7 18.74 -38.70 62.47
C ILE A 7 18.92 -39.11 61.01
N LEU A 8 19.37 -40.34 60.75
CA LEU A 8 19.53 -40.88 59.40
C LEU A 8 18.22 -40.89 58.60
N ILE A 9 17.11 -41.32 59.21
CA ILE A 9 15.80 -41.30 58.56
C ILE A 9 15.37 -39.86 58.24
N PHE A 10 15.58 -38.91 59.16
CA PHE A 10 15.22 -37.51 58.94
C PHE A 10 16.02 -36.87 57.79
N VAL A 11 17.33 -37.15 57.72
CA VAL A 11 18.19 -36.67 56.63
C VAL A 11 17.77 -37.28 55.29
N LEU A 12 17.47 -38.58 55.25
CA LEU A 12 17.00 -39.24 54.03
C LEU A 12 15.65 -38.68 53.55
N LEU A 13 14.73 -38.38 54.46
CA LEU A 13 13.45 -37.74 54.12
C LEU A 13 13.66 -36.35 53.52
N ILE A 14 14.57 -35.54 54.09
CA ILE A 14 14.90 -34.22 53.52
C ILE A 14 15.48 -34.36 52.11
N LEU A 15 16.42 -35.30 51.91
CA LEU A 15 17.01 -35.53 50.58
C LEU A 15 15.96 -35.95 49.54
N VAL A 16 15.03 -36.84 49.93
CA VAL A 16 13.92 -37.25 49.05
C VAL A 16 13.02 -36.06 48.74
N LEU A 17 12.69 -35.22 49.72
CA LEU A 17 11.87 -34.03 49.50
C LEU A 17 12.54 -33.04 48.54
N VAL A 18 13.86 -32.81 48.69
CA VAL A 18 14.62 -31.93 47.79
C VAL A 18 14.63 -32.47 46.36
N VAL A 19 14.84 -33.78 46.18
CA VAL A 19 14.82 -34.43 44.86
C VAL A 19 13.42 -34.36 44.24
N VAL A 20 12.37 -34.64 45.01
CA VAL A 20 10.98 -34.55 44.54
C VAL A 20 10.62 -33.11 44.14
N SER A 21 11.00 -32.11 44.94
CA SER A 21 10.80 -30.71 44.59
C SER A 21 11.53 -30.31 43.31
N TYR A 22 12.78 -30.76 43.13
CA TYR A 22 13.55 -30.52 41.91
C TYR A 22 12.88 -31.14 40.67
N LEU A 23 12.40 -32.38 40.79
CA LEU A 23 11.67 -33.05 39.72
C LEU A 23 10.34 -32.35 39.39
N ILE A 24 9.62 -31.83 40.39
CA ILE A 24 8.37 -31.06 40.15
C ILE A 24 8.67 -29.75 39.40
N VAL A 25 9.72 -29.01 39.77
CA VAL A 25 10.07 -27.74 39.11
C VAL A 25 10.44 -27.94 37.64
N ASN A 26 11.23 -28.96 37.32
CA ASN A 26 11.68 -29.21 35.94
C ASN A 26 10.56 -29.67 34.99
N ASN A 27 9.47 -30.25 35.51
CA ASN A 27 8.34 -30.70 34.70
C ASN A 27 7.32 -29.58 34.39
N ASN A 28 7.48 -28.38 34.94
CA ASN A 28 6.52 -27.27 34.79
C ASN A 28 7.01 -26.15 33.85
N PHE A 29 7.95 -26.44 32.93
CA PHE A 29 8.28 -25.49 31.86
C PHE A 29 7.24 -25.57 30.74
N SER A 30 6.06 -25.00 30.99
CA SER A 30 5.11 -24.71 29.91
C SER A 30 5.62 -23.49 29.15
N PRO A 31 5.91 -23.58 27.85
CA PRO A 31 6.19 -22.40 27.05
C PRO A 31 4.93 -21.53 27.10
N ARG A 32 5.01 -20.36 27.76
CA ARG A 32 3.96 -19.35 27.61
C ARG A 32 3.93 -19.01 26.12
N ASN A 33 2.76 -19.15 25.49
CA ASN A 33 2.54 -18.57 24.18
C ASN A 33 2.61 -17.05 24.33
N ILE A 34 3.79 -16.47 24.05
CA ILE A 34 4.00 -15.03 24.05
C ILE A 34 3.36 -14.48 22.78
N VAL A 35 2.34 -13.65 22.94
CA VAL A 35 1.71 -12.93 21.82
C VAL A 35 2.74 -11.98 21.19
N GLY A 36 2.81 -11.96 19.85
CA GLY A 36 3.74 -11.10 19.10
C GLY A 36 5.17 -11.62 19.00
N ASN A 37 5.40 -12.92 19.18
CA ASN A 37 6.71 -13.57 18.95
C ASN A 37 6.96 -13.91 17.46
N ASP A 38 6.10 -13.43 16.57
CA ASP A 38 6.13 -13.66 15.12
C ASP A 38 6.60 -12.41 14.36
N ARG A 39 7.51 -11.64 14.95
CA ARG A 39 8.11 -10.48 14.29
C ARG A 39 8.98 -10.92 13.11
N ASP A 40 8.80 -10.27 11.97
CA ASP A 40 9.67 -10.42 10.80
C ASP A 40 11.01 -9.67 10.96
N VAL A 41 11.84 -9.69 9.91
CA VAL A 41 13.15 -9.01 9.88
C VAL A 41 13.08 -7.49 10.05
N HIS A 42 11.90 -6.90 9.80
CA HIS A 42 11.62 -5.48 9.98
C HIS A 42 10.92 -5.18 11.31
N GLY A 43 10.67 -6.19 12.14
CA GLY A 43 9.98 -6.07 13.42
C GLY A 43 8.46 -6.03 13.32
N CYS A 44 7.88 -6.29 12.14
CA CYS A 44 6.44 -6.30 11.92
C CYS A 44 5.81 -7.59 12.43
N ILE A 45 4.68 -7.47 13.14
CA ILE A 45 3.94 -8.61 13.71
C ILE A 45 2.86 -9.05 12.70
N GLY A 46 3.17 -10.08 11.90
CA GLY A 46 2.27 -10.57 10.85
C GLY A 46 0.91 -11.01 11.37
N SER A 47 0.86 -11.69 12.52
CA SER A 47 -0.38 -12.17 13.16
C SER A 47 -1.27 -11.04 13.68
N ALA A 48 -0.70 -9.84 13.92
CA ALA A 48 -1.47 -8.63 14.24
C ALA A 48 -1.89 -7.85 12.97
N GLY A 49 -1.49 -8.32 11.79
CA GLY A 49 -1.83 -7.71 10.51
C GLY A 49 -0.84 -6.68 10.00
N TYR A 50 0.33 -6.57 10.62
CA TYR A 50 1.36 -5.62 10.19
C TYR A 50 2.20 -6.21 9.06
N SER A 51 2.43 -5.40 8.03
CA SER A 51 3.31 -5.68 6.90
C SER A 51 4.31 -4.53 6.74
N TRP A 52 5.56 -4.85 6.43
CA TRP A 52 6.58 -3.83 6.19
C TRP A 52 6.25 -2.99 4.94
N CYS A 53 6.35 -1.67 5.07
CA CYS A 53 6.25 -0.74 3.96
C CYS A 53 7.57 0.02 3.79
N GLU A 54 8.29 -0.28 2.72
CA GLU A 54 9.60 0.32 2.44
C GLU A 54 9.50 1.84 2.19
N ALA A 55 8.51 2.27 1.42
CA ALA A 55 8.32 3.68 1.08
C ALA A 55 8.06 4.60 2.28
N LYS A 56 7.43 4.07 3.34
CA LYS A 56 7.14 4.82 4.57
C LYS A 56 8.04 4.41 5.73
N ASN A 57 8.94 3.44 5.51
CA ASN A 57 9.86 2.89 6.50
C ASN A 57 9.17 2.51 7.83
N LYS A 58 7.96 1.93 7.75
CA LYS A 58 7.15 1.52 8.90
C LYS A 58 6.29 0.29 8.62
N CYS A 59 5.95 -0.43 9.69
CA CYS A 59 4.97 -1.51 9.65
C CYS A 59 3.55 -0.93 9.55
N LEU A 60 2.79 -1.35 8.54
CA LEU A 60 1.43 -0.89 8.28
C LEU A 60 0.43 -2.03 8.28
N ARG A 61 -0.82 -1.71 8.64
CA ARG A 61 -1.96 -2.58 8.37
C ARG A 61 -2.56 -2.15 7.02
N PRO A 62 -2.53 -3.01 5.98
CA PRO A 62 -2.96 -2.61 4.63
C PRO A 62 -4.40 -2.08 4.52
N TRP A 63 -5.26 -2.40 5.51
CA TRP A 63 -6.64 -1.91 5.59
C TRP A 63 -6.81 -0.58 6.33
N GLU A 64 -5.83 -0.15 7.12
CA GLU A 64 -5.84 1.17 7.78
C GLU A 64 -5.10 2.21 6.93
N GLU A 65 -3.96 1.80 6.35
CA GLU A 65 -3.11 2.67 5.56
C GLU A 65 -2.47 1.90 4.40
N LYS A 66 -2.58 2.44 3.18
CA LYS A 66 -1.96 1.85 1.99
C LYS A 66 -0.44 2.10 2.01
N CYS A 67 0.32 1.07 1.65
CA CYS A 67 1.73 1.25 1.32
C CYS A 67 1.84 1.78 -0.11
N GLU A 68 2.14 3.06 -0.24
CA GLU A 68 2.41 3.69 -1.53
C GLU A 68 3.79 3.23 -2.00
N THR A 69 3.88 2.19 -2.83
CA THR A 69 5.16 1.90 -3.49
C THR A 69 5.33 2.84 -4.67
N ALA A 70 6.57 3.21 -4.98
CA ALA A 70 6.89 4.07 -6.13
C ALA A 70 6.42 3.48 -7.48
N ASP A 71 6.15 2.16 -7.51
CA ASP A 71 5.72 1.41 -8.68
C ASP A 71 4.34 0.75 -8.53
N ALA A 72 3.60 0.99 -7.44
CA ALA A 72 2.21 0.57 -7.37
C ALA A 72 1.36 1.66 -8.03
N PRO A 73 0.64 1.35 -9.13
CA PRO A 73 -0.42 2.22 -9.58
C PRO A 73 -1.44 2.27 -8.45
N SER A 74 -1.50 3.39 -7.74
CA SER A 74 -2.62 3.68 -6.85
C SER A 74 -3.90 3.45 -7.65
N GLY A 75 -4.72 2.50 -7.22
CA GLY A 75 -5.85 1.98 -8.00
C GLY A 75 -6.61 3.07 -8.74
N ASN A 76 -6.69 2.91 -10.06
CA ASN A 76 -7.46 3.74 -11.00
C ASN A 76 -7.14 5.24 -10.98
N VAL A 77 -5.87 5.64 -11.06
CA VAL A 77 -5.55 7.00 -11.53
C VAL A 77 -5.49 6.94 -13.05
N PHE A 78 -6.43 7.58 -13.73
CA PHE A 78 -6.38 7.73 -15.18
C PHE A 78 -5.22 8.67 -15.55
N THR A 79 -4.11 8.07 -15.96
CA THR A 79 -2.84 8.77 -16.14
C THR A 79 -2.83 9.64 -17.40
N GLU A 80 -1.92 10.62 -17.45
CA GLU A 80 -1.71 11.44 -18.64
C GLU A 80 -1.42 10.57 -19.87
N ALA A 81 -0.61 9.51 -19.71
CA ALA A 81 -0.23 8.62 -20.80
C ALA A 81 -1.42 7.83 -21.38
N GLU A 82 -2.30 7.32 -20.51
CA GLU A 82 -3.53 6.66 -20.93
C GLU A 82 -4.48 7.63 -21.63
N ALA A 83 -4.67 8.81 -21.06
CA ALA A 83 -5.49 9.86 -21.65
C ALA A 83 -4.94 10.33 -23.00
N LYS A 84 -3.63 10.50 -23.11
CA LYS A 84 -2.94 10.87 -24.35
C LYS A 84 -3.14 9.83 -25.44
N THR A 85 -3.10 8.54 -25.12
CA THR A 85 -3.38 7.46 -26.08
C THR A 85 -4.80 7.54 -26.65
N ILE A 86 -5.79 7.85 -25.79
CA ILE A 86 -7.19 8.00 -26.24
C ILE A 86 -7.35 9.26 -27.10
N ALA A 87 -6.71 10.36 -26.69
CA ALA A 87 -6.71 11.62 -27.41
C ALA A 87 -6.08 11.48 -28.80
N GLU A 88 -4.92 10.84 -28.90
CA GLU A 88 -4.21 10.59 -30.15
C GLU A 88 -5.03 9.70 -31.09
N LYS A 89 -5.76 8.73 -30.55
CA LYS A 89 -6.62 7.84 -31.37
C LYS A 89 -7.88 8.54 -31.88
N SER A 90 -8.46 9.43 -31.07
CA SER A 90 -9.81 9.96 -31.32
C SER A 90 -9.82 11.35 -31.95
N CYS A 91 -8.94 12.24 -31.48
CA CYS A 91 -8.95 13.65 -31.87
C CYS A 91 -8.04 13.97 -33.06
N ILE A 92 -6.96 13.21 -33.28
CA ILE A 92 -6.08 13.36 -34.44
C ILE A 92 -6.25 12.16 -35.38
N LYS A 93 -6.27 12.41 -36.69
CA LYS A 93 -6.31 11.35 -37.72
C LYS A 93 -5.02 11.26 -38.55
N GLY A 94 -3.91 11.86 -38.08
CA GLY A 94 -2.74 12.05 -38.95
C GLY A 94 -1.44 12.49 -38.30
N GLY A 95 -1.06 11.93 -37.15
CA GLY A 95 0.36 11.84 -36.77
C GLY A 95 1.05 13.09 -36.20
N GLU A 96 0.33 14.14 -35.83
CA GLU A 96 0.93 15.23 -35.04
C GLU A 96 0.86 14.91 -33.55
N ALA A 97 1.99 15.08 -32.86
CA ALA A 97 2.07 14.83 -31.43
C ALA A 97 1.24 15.86 -30.65
N LEU A 98 0.38 15.39 -29.74
CA LEU A 98 -0.29 16.27 -28.80
C LEU A 98 0.72 16.91 -27.85
N GLY A 99 0.44 18.16 -27.48
CA GLY A 99 1.17 18.88 -26.44
C GLY A 99 1.06 18.21 -25.06
N PRO A 100 1.69 18.78 -24.02
CA PRO A 100 1.54 18.30 -22.66
C PRO A 100 0.08 18.38 -22.21
N GLY A 101 -0.37 17.36 -21.47
CA GLY A 101 -1.71 17.31 -20.91
C GLY A 101 -1.86 18.16 -19.66
N THR A 102 -3.03 18.75 -19.46
CA THR A 102 -3.43 19.35 -18.18
C THR A 102 -4.66 18.63 -17.65
N TYR A 103 -4.60 18.17 -16.40
CA TYR A 103 -5.74 17.53 -15.75
C TYR A 103 -6.61 18.54 -15.00
N ASN A 104 -7.92 18.45 -15.22
CA ASN A 104 -8.92 19.22 -14.50
C ASN A 104 -9.67 18.31 -13.54
N GLU A 105 -9.42 18.49 -12.25
CA GLU A 105 -9.99 17.65 -11.20
C GLU A 105 -11.50 17.86 -11.01
N ASN A 106 -12.01 19.09 -11.23
CA ASN A 106 -13.43 19.41 -11.04
C ASN A 106 -14.33 18.64 -12.02
N PHE A 107 -13.83 18.40 -13.23
CA PHE A 107 -14.56 17.73 -14.30
C PHE A 107 -13.97 16.37 -14.65
N LYS A 108 -12.95 15.90 -13.91
CA LYS A 108 -12.25 14.63 -14.16
C LYS A 108 -11.87 14.47 -15.64
N THR A 109 -11.26 15.51 -16.20
CA THR A 109 -10.91 15.55 -17.64
C THR A 109 -9.46 15.93 -17.89
N TRP A 110 -8.83 15.25 -18.83
CA TRP A 110 -7.53 15.63 -19.39
C TRP A 110 -7.71 16.52 -20.61
N TRP A 111 -6.93 17.59 -20.70
CA TRP A 111 -6.95 18.54 -21.80
C TRP A 111 -5.60 18.56 -22.48
N PHE A 112 -5.58 18.25 -23.77
CA PHE A 112 -4.40 18.30 -24.60
C PHE A 112 -4.58 19.37 -25.67
N ASP A 113 -3.59 20.23 -25.86
CA ASP A 113 -3.59 21.13 -27.01
C ASP A 113 -3.45 20.28 -28.27
N ALA A 114 -4.44 20.40 -29.16
CA ALA A 114 -4.49 19.65 -30.40
C ALA A 114 -4.07 20.56 -31.54
N ASN A 115 -3.10 20.14 -32.35
CA ASN A 115 -2.87 20.74 -33.65
C ASN A 115 -3.76 20.02 -34.66
N LEU A 116 -4.94 20.58 -34.90
CA LEU A 116 -5.82 20.11 -35.95
C LEU A 116 -5.49 20.96 -37.16
N ASN A 117 -5.18 20.35 -38.30
CA ASN A 117 -4.95 21.01 -39.60
C ASN A 117 -6.24 21.69 -40.16
N ALA A 118 -7.09 22.22 -39.26
CA ALA A 118 -8.35 22.87 -39.48
C ALA A 118 -8.30 24.24 -38.77
N THR A 119 -8.35 25.32 -39.54
CA THR A 119 -8.32 26.68 -39.02
C THR A 119 -9.73 27.21 -38.76
N ARG A 120 -10.08 27.40 -37.49
CA ARG A 120 -11.14 28.33 -37.05
C ARG A 120 -10.49 29.65 -36.63
N PRO A 121 -10.74 30.78 -37.33
CA PRO A 121 -10.11 32.05 -36.99
C PRO A 121 -10.34 32.44 -35.52
N GLY A 122 -9.26 32.69 -34.79
CA GLY A 122 -9.32 33.09 -33.37
C GLY A 122 -9.63 31.96 -32.38
N CYS A 123 -9.55 30.68 -32.79
CA CYS A 123 -9.85 29.53 -31.95
C CYS A 123 -8.68 28.54 -31.90
N ASN A 124 -8.36 28.07 -30.69
CA ASN A 124 -7.38 27.01 -30.47
C ASN A 124 -8.09 25.71 -30.06
N PRO A 125 -7.93 24.60 -30.81
CA PRO A 125 -8.53 23.34 -30.44
C PRO A 125 -7.81 22.67 -29.26
N ALA A 126 -8.57 21.98 -28.43
CA ALA A 126 -8.09 21.08 -27.39
C ALA A 126 -8.80 19.73 -27.54
N CYS A 127 -8.06 18.65 -27.37
CA CYS A 127 -8.65 17.33 -27.19
C CYS A 127 -8.90 17.11 -25.70
N VAL A 128 -10.16 16.93 -25.32
CA VAL A 128 -10.58 16.70 -23.95
C VAL A 128 -10.94 15.24 -23.78
N VAL A 129 -10.32 14.56 -22.80
CA VAL A 129 -10.54 13.15 -22.51
C VAL A 129 -11.17 13.01 -21.13
N SER A 130 -12.33 12.36 -21.07
CA SER A 130 -13.03 12.08 -19.83
C SER A 130 -12.45 10.84 -19.14
N GLU A 131 -12.12 10.98 -17.86
CA GLU A 131 -11.71 9.86 -17.01
C GLU A 131 -12.85 8.86 -16.80
N GLU A 132 -14.08 9.35 -16.66
CA GLU A 132 -15.26 8.53 -16.36
C GLU A 132 -15.68 7.67 -17.55
N THR A 133 -15.75 8.27 -18.74
CA THR A 133 -16.26 7.61 -19.95
C THR A 133 -15.14 7.07 -20.84
N LYS A 134 -13.89 7.50 -20.63
CA LYS A 134 -12.74 7.16 -21.49
C LYS A 134 -12.97 7.52 -22.96
N THR A 135 -13.73 8.58 -23.20
CA THR A 135 -13.99 9.14 -24.53
C THR A 135 -13.28 10.47 -24.68
N ALA A 136 -12.93 10.81 -25.92
CA ALA A 136 -12.23 12.03 -26.25
C ALA A 136 -13.00 12.85 -27.29
N GLU A 137 -13.08 14.16 -27.05
CA GLU A 137 -13.82 15.12 -27.87
C GLU A 137 -12.99 16.39 -28.11
N ILE A 138 -13.22 17.04 -29.25
CA ILE A 138 -12.53 18.29 -29.59
C ILE A 138 -13.31 19.48 -29.03
N ASN A 139 -12.70 20.23 -28.12
CA ASN A 139 -13.21 21.48 -27.61
C ASN A 139 -12.46 22.67 -28.23
N TRP A 140 -13.18 23.67 -28.75
CA TRP A 140 -12.59 24.86 -29.37
C TRP A 140 -12.62 26.04 -28.41
N ARG A 141 -11.44 26.48 -27.96
CA ARG A 141 -11.30 27.67 -27.10
C ARG A 141 -11.10 28.89 -28.00
N CYS A 142 -12.16 29.66 -28.21
CA CYS A 142 -12.14 30.85 -29.06
C CYS A 142 -12.07 32.12 -28.23
N THR A 143 -11.21 33.07 -28.63
CA THR A 143 -11.13 34.40 -28.01
C THR A 143 -11.49 35.47 -29.04
N GLY A 144 -12.41 36.36 -28.70
CA GLY A 144 -12.55 37.64 -29.43
C GLY A 144 -13.61 37.76 -30.53
N LEU A 145 -14.65 36.93 -30.59
CA LEU A 145 -15.82 37.24 -31.43
C LEU A 145 -16.84 38.04 -30.62
N LYS A 146 -16.74 39.38 -30.69
CA LYS A 146 -17.97 40.17 -30.72
C LYS A 146 -18.67 39.78 -32.03
N GLN A 147 -19.89 39.24 -31.92
CA GLN A 147 -20.79 39.08 -33.06
C GLN A 147 -20.95 40.40 -33.80
#